data_AF-A0A3M1DQ51-F1
#
_entry.id   AF-A0A3M1DQ51-F1
#
_cell.length_a   1.000
_cell.length_b   1.000
_cell.length_c   1.000
_cell.angle_alpha   90.00
_cell.angle_beta   90.00
_cell.angle_gamma   90.00
#
_symmetry.space_group_name_H-M   'P 1'
#
loop_
_entity.id
_entity.type
_entity.pdbx_description
1 polymer ?
#
loop_
_entity_poly.entity_id
_entity_poly.type
_entity_poly.pdbx_seq_one_letter_code
_entity_poly.pdbx_strand_id
1 'polypeptide(L)' 'MVRASAAGKVILLGEHAVVYGRPAIAVPLSDLRVTVTLTPQPGPLRLQAPAVGVDASLSDLPPDHPL' A
#
# COMPACT_ATOMS: atom_id res chain seq x y z
N MET A 1 1.24 4.56 -19.92
CA MET A 1 0.91 3.57 -18.88
C MET A 1 2.16 3.37 -18.04
N VAL A 2 2.06 3.53 -16.73
CA VAL A 2 3.17 3.32 -15.79
C VAL A 2 2.80 2.17 -14.88
N ARG A 3 3.74 1.26 -14.62
CA ARG A 3 3.55 0.14 -13.70
C ARG A 3 4.60 0.23 -12.61
N ALA A 4 4.15 0.19 -11.36
CA ALA A 4 5.00 0.19 -10.19
C ALA A 4 4.60 -0.96 -9.28
N SER A 5 5.51 -1.39 -8.40
CA SER A 5 5.22 -2.51 -7.52
C SER A 5 6.09 -2.49 -6.27
N ALA A 6 5.52 -2.82 -5.12
CA ALA A 6 6.18 -2.84 -3.82
C ALA A 6 6.02 -4.21 -3.14
N ALA A 7 7.01 -4.61 -2.35
CA ALA A 7 6.94 -5.82 -1.53
C ALA A 7 6.31 -5.51 -0.17
N GLY A 8 5.61 -6.50 0.39
CA GLY A 8 5.26 -6.51 1.80
C GLY A 8 6.49 -6.69 2.69
N LYS A 9 6.31 -6.59 4.01
CA LYS A 9 7.37 -6.77 4.99
C LYS A 9 6.87 -7.54 6.21
N VAL A 10 7.80 -8.19 6.91
CA VAL A 10 7.60 -8.76 8.24
C VAL A 10 8.65 -8.21 9.20
N ILE A 11 8.34 -8.15 10.50
CA ILE A 11 9.35 -7.86 11.53
C ILE A 11 10.01 -9.19 11.89
N LEU A 12 11.29 -9.35 11.57
CA LEU A 12 12.07 -10.56 11.87
C LEU A 12 12.43 -10.61 13.36
N LEU A 13 12.80 -9.45 13.94
CA LEU A 13 13.21 -9.33 15.33
C LEU A 13 12.74 -7.99 15.92
N GLY A 14 12.35 -8.02 17.19
CA GLY A 14 12.04 -6.81 17.97
C GLY A 14 10.59 -6.32 17.91
N GLU A 15 9.63 -7.20 17.59
CA GLU A 15 8.21 -6.83 17.48
C GLU A 15 7.64 -6.18 18.76
N HIS A 16 7.98 -6.72 19.94
CA HIS A 16 7.58 -6.16 21.23
C HIS A 16 8.54 -5.05 21.69
N ALA A 17 9.81 -5.09 21.25
CA ALA A 17 10.85 -4.14 21.67
C ALA A 17 10.65 -2.75 21.04
N VAL A 18 10.18 -2.70 19.79
CA VAL A 18 9.95 -1.43 19.06
C VAL A 18 8.84 -0.58 19.66
N VAL A 19 7.87 -1.22 20.32
CA VAL A 19 6.81 -0.53 21.07
C VAL A 19 7.40 0.32 22.21
N TYR A 20 8.59 -0.04 22.71
CA TYR A 20 9.31 0.69 23.76
C TYR A 20 10.49 1.52 23.23
N GLY A 21 10.49 1.87 21.94
CA GLY A 21 11.52 2.72 21.33
C GLY A 21 12.87 2.04 21.10
N ARG A 22 12.93 0.70 21.15
CA ARG A 22 14.13 -0.06 20.79
C ARG A 22 14.12 -0.43 19.30
N PRO A 23 15.28 -0.61 18.64
CA PRO A 23 15.31 -1.00 17.23
C PRO A 23 14.61 -2.34 16.96
N ALA A 24 14.07 -2.49 15.75
CA ALA A 24 13.58 -3.75 15.19
C ALA A 24 14.15 -3.96 13.79
N ILE A 25 14.25 -5.23 13.38
CA ILE A 25 14.69 -5.61 12.04
C ILE A 25 13.46 -6.03 11.26
N ALA A 26 13.13 -5.29 10.21
CA ALA A 26 12.12 -5.69 9.24
C ALA A 26 12.79 -6.22 7.98
N VAL A 27 12.20 -7.24 7.37
CA VAL A 27 12.67 -7.85 6.13
C VAL A 27 11.56 -7.84 5.07
N PRO A 28 11.89 -7.63 3.79
CA PRO A 28 10.92 -7.67 2.72
C PRO A 28 10.47 -9.12 2.47
N LEU A 29 9.18 -9.28 2.18
CA LEU A 29 8.62 -10.52 1.65
C LEU A 29 8.61 -10.39 0.13
N SER A 30 9.75 -10.66 -0.51
CA SER A 30 10.00 -10.33 -1.93
C SER A 30 8.94 -10.85 -2.89
N ASP A 31 8.34 -12.01 -2.61
CA ASP A 31 7.30 -12.64 -3.45
C ASP A 31 5.89 -12.13 -3.13
N LEU A 32 5.67 -11.55 -1.93
CA LEU A 32 4.40 -10.96 -1.55
C LEU A 32 4.39 -9.49 -1.99
N ARG A 33 3.83 -9.23 -3.18
CA ARG A 33 3.90 -7.90 -3.80
C ARG A 33 2.52 -7.33 -4.14
N VAL A 34 2.40 -6.02 -4.00
CA VAL A 34 1.31 -5.22 -4.59
C VAL A 34 1.82 -4.59 -5.87
N THR A 35 1.03 -4.67 -6.94
CA THR A 35 1.29 -4.01 -8.21
C THR A 35 0.24 -2.94 -8.44
N VAL A 36 0.68 -1.75 -8.84
CA VAL A 36 -0.20 -0.65 -9.25
C VAL A 36 0.08 -0.33 -10.71
N THR A 37 -1.00 -0.13 -11.46
CA THR A 37 -0.96 0.31 -12.85
C THR A 37 -1.64 1.66 -12.95
N LEU A 38 -0.92 2.65 -13.48
CA LEU A 38 -1.46 3.97 -13.78
C LEU A 38 -1.66 4.11 -15.29
N THR A 39 -2.91 4.31 -15.67
CA THR A 39 -3.32 4.61 -17.04
C THR A 39 -3.81 6.06 -17.11
N PRO A 40 -3.32 6.89 -18.02
CA PRO A 40 -3.90 8.21 -18.28
C PRO A 40 -5.35 8.04 -18.75
N GLN A 41 -6.27 8.79 -18.13
CA GLN A 41 -7.69 8.82 -18.49
C GLN A 41 -8.18 10.27 -18.36
N PRO A 42 -9.12 10.72 -19.20
CA PRO A 42 -9.79 12.00 -18.98
C PRO A 42 -10.64 11.95 -17.70
N GLY A 43 -10.74 13.08 -17.00
CA GLY A 43 -11.56 13.22 -15.80
C GLY A 43 -10.77 13.04 -14.48
N PRO A 44 -11.48 12.89 -13.36
CA PRO A 44 -10.85 12.78 -12.05
C PRO A 44 -10.14 11.43 -11.87
N LEU A 45 -9.15 11.39 -10.98
CA LEU A 45 -8.41 10.16 -10.68
C LEU A 45 -9.36 9.12 -10.08
N ARG A 46 -9.42 7.94 -10.70
CA ARG A 46 -10.20 6.80 -10.22
C ARG A 46 -9.27 5.75 -9.62
N LEU A 47 -9.62 5.28 -8.43
CA LEU A 47 -8.93 4.20 -7.73
C LEU A 47 -9.72 2.91 -7.87
N GLN A 48 -9.03 1.84 -8.26
CA GLN A 48 -9.58 0.49 -8.35
C GLN A 48 -8.69 -0.46 -7.54
N ALA A 49 -9.16 -0.85 -6.36
CA ALA A 49 -8.49 -1.78 -5.46
C ALA A 49 -9.48 -2.88 -5.02
N PRO A 50 -9.74 -3.87 -5.88
CA PRO A 50 -10.75 -4.91 -5.61
C PRO A 50 -10.42 -5.77 -4.39
N ALA A 51 -9.14 -5.94 -4.06
CA ALA A 51 -8.69 -6.69 -2.88
C ALA A 51 -9.19 -6.09 -1.55
N VAL A 52 -9.54 -4.80 -1.54
CA VAL A 52 -10.12 -4.10 -0.37
C VAL A 52 -11.48 -3.48 -0.67
N GLY A 53 -12.11 -3.85 -1.78
CA GLY A 53 -13.47 -3.42 -2.14
C GLY A 53 -13.61 -1.95 -2.55
N VAL A 54 -12.54 -1.31 -3.02
CA VAL A 54 -12.59 0.11 -3.45
C VAL A 54 -12.68 0.20 -4.97
N ASP A 55 -13.73 0.87 -5.46
CA ASP A 55 -13.83 1.38 -6.82
C ASP A 55 -14.54 2.73 -6.79
N ALA A 56 -13.78 3.82 -6.76
CA ALA A 56 -14.29 5.17 -6.55
C ALA A 56 -13.38 6.23 -7.17
N SER A 57 -13.89 7.44 -7.33
CA SER A 57 -12.99 8.59 -7.56
C SER A 57 -12.23 8.90 -6.28
N LEU A 58 -10.94 9.25 -6.39
CA LEU A 58 -10.12 9.61 -5.24
C LEU A 58 -10.71 10.81 -4.49
N SER A 59 -11.34 11.76 -5.20
CA SER A 59 -11.97 12.93 -4.58
C SER A 59 -13.19 12.59 -3.71
N ASP A 60 -13.78 11.41 -3.90
CA ASP A 60 -14.99 10.98 -3.18
C ASP A 60 -14.63 10.17 -1.92
N LEU A 61 -13.36 9.80 -1.76
CA LEU A 61 -12.88 9.08 -0.58
C LEU A 61 -12.63 10.06 0.59
N PRO A 62 -12.87 9.63 1.85
CA PRO A 62 -12.46 10.39 3.02
C PRO A 62 -10.96 10.73 2.97
N PRO A 63 -10.52 11.92 3.44
CA PRO A 63 -9.10 12.30 3.40
C PRO A 63 -8.17 11.37 4.19
N ASP A 64 -8.71 10.68 5.19
CA ASP A 64 -8.05 9.70 6.06
C ASP A 64 -8.27 8.25 5.59
N HIS A 65 -8.85 8.06 4.41
CA HIS A 65 -8.98 6.74 3.81
C HIS A 65 -7.59 6.11 3.65
N PRO A 66 -7.39 4.83 4.01
CA PRO A 66 -6.07 4.20 4.05
C PRO A 66 -5.43 3.95 2.67
N LEU A 67 -6.12 4.28 1.58
CA LEU A 67 -5.66 4.25 0.19
C LEU A 67 -5.86 5.60 -0.48
#